data_AF-A0A8I6YTX6-F1
#
_entry.id   AF-A0A8I6YTX6-F1
#
_cell.length_a   1.000
_cell.length_b   1.000
_cell.length_c   1.000
_cell.angle_alpha   90.00
_cell.angle_beta   90.00
_cell.angle_gamma   90.00
#
_symmetry.space_group_name_H-M   'P 1'
#
loop_
_entity.id
_entity.type
_entity.pdbx_description
1 polymer ?
#
loop_
_entity_poly.entity_id
_entity_poly.type
_entity_poly.pdbx_seq_one_letter_code
_entity_poly.pdbx_strand_id
1 'polypeptide(L)'
;MAATALTLLLLALLPERHVLATAAGDAHPGYAGAEADTCGSPPSGGGAAGRRHGPALEEYGGGRIVDITHAYRPSMPAFAPGATVGPLVRLKASMEDGSEYNLSELRMECHMGTHVDAPGHMNQAHFAAGLDVDTLDLDVLNGPALLVDVPRHTNITAESMESLNIPKGVRRVLFRTLNTDRGLMWKAAGDLSYVGFTEDGAKWLVDNTDIKLVGIDYISVASFDNLISAHVAFFKNADIILVEALKLDNVNTGLYMLHCLPLRLVGSEGSPIRCILIK
;
A
#
# COMPACT_ATOMS: atom_id res chain seq x y z
N MET A 1 -82.19 14.62 9.55
CA MET A 1 -81.57 14.97 10.83
C MET A 1 -80.39 14.05 11.06
N ALA A 2 -79.29 14.63 11.55
CA ALA A 2 -78.04 14.02 12.01
C ALA A 2 -77.11 13.35 10.97
N ALA A 3 -76.18 14.18 10.48
CA ALA A 3 -74.92 13.80 9.88
C ALA A 3 -73.94 13.29 10.95
N THR A 4 -73.10 12.31 10.61
CA THR A 4 -71.88 11.96 11.36
C THR A 4 -70.72 11.95 10.39
N ALA A 5 -69.89 12.99 10.48
CA ALA A 5 -68.67 13.15 9.71
C ALA A 5 -67.54 12.34 10.36
N LEU A 6 -66.89 11.48 9.57
CA LEU A 6 -65.69 10.75 9.97
C LEU A 6 -64.46 11.56 9.51
N THR A 7 -63.84 12.26 10.44
CA THR A 7 -62.62 13.05 10.23
C THR A 7 -61.42 12.10 10.13
N LEU A 8 -60.80 11.97 8.97
CA LEU A 8 -59.49 11.32 8.82
C LEU A 8 -58.40 12.29 9.33
N LEU A 9 -57.78 11.92 10.46
CA LEU A 9 -56.60 12.60 11.00
C LEU A 9 -55.35 11.99 10.34
N LEU A 10 -54.70 12.74 9.45
CA LEU A 10 -53.35 12.43 8.96
C LEU A 10 -52.36 12.62 10.12
N LEU A 11 -51.77 11.54 10.66
CA LEU A 11 -50.55 11.62 11.45
C LEU A 11 -49.34 11.56 10.50
N ALA A 12 -48.66 12.69 10.36
CA ALA A 12 -47.34 12.76 9.78
C ALA A 12 -46.31 12.19 10.78
N LEU A 13 -45.71 11.05 10.44
CA LEU A 13 -44.54 10.51 11.13
C LEU A 13 -43.29 11.25 10.61
N LEU A 14 -42.78 12.19 11.39
CA LEU A 14 -41.43 12.74 11.20
C LEU A 14 -40.41 11.75 11.77
N PRO A 15 -39.29 11.47 11.07
CA PRO A 15 -38.19 10.73 11.68
C PRO A 15 -37.42 11.68 12.62
N GLU A 16 -37.27 11.27 13.88
CA GLU A 16 -36.36 11.94 14.80
C GLU A 16 -34.93 11.86 14.25
N ARG A 17 -34.35 13.02 13.95
CA ARG A 17 -32.93 13.15 13.64
C ARG A 17 -32.16 13.03 14.95
N HIS A 18 -31.68 11.84 15.28
CA HIS A 18 -30.59 11.71 16.24
C HIS A 18 -29.34 12.38 15.65
N VAL A 19 -29.02 13.57 16.15
CA VAL A 19 -27.72 14.20 15.98
C VAL A 19 -26.74 13.40 16.84
N LEU A 20 -26.00 12.49 16.23
CA LEU A 20 -24.80 11.92 16.82
C LEU A 20 -23.75 13.03 16.88
N ALA A 21 -23.46 13.50 18.10
CA ALA A 21 -22.36 14.40 18.35
C ALA A 21 -21.04 13.70 17.99
N THR A 22 -20.41 14.14 16.89
CA THR A 22 -19.05 13.73 16.52
C THR A 22 -18.05 14.49 17.37
N ALA A 23 -17.72 13.98 18.54
CA ALA A 23 -16.46 14.29 19.20
C ALA A 23 -15.42 13.28 18.72
N ALA A 24 -14.84 13.54 17.54
CA ALA A 24 -13.66 12.83 17.06
C ALA A 24 -12.44 13.62 17.53
N GLY A 25 -11.82 13.19 18.63
CA GLY A 25 -10.45 13.58 18.96
C GLY A 25 -9.49 12.69 18.17
N ASP A 26 -8.37 13.27 17.71
CA ASP A 26 -7.28 12.51 17.12
C ASP A 26 -6.81 11.46 18.14
N ALA A 27 -6.97 10.19 17.75
CA ALA A 27 -6.93 9.03 18.63
C ALA A 27 -5.52 8.62 19.12
N HIS A 28 -4.57 9.54 19.09
CA HIS A 28 -3.20 9.32 19.56
C HIS A 28 -2.72 10.57 20.28
N PRO A 29 -1.91 10.44 21.36
CA PRO A 29 -0.92 11.48 21.62
C PRO A 29 -0.07 11.54 20.35
N GLY A 30 -0.33 12.55 19.52
CA GLY A 30 0.49 12.81 18.34
C GLY A 30 1.95 12.80 18.79
N TYR A 31 2.82 12.20 17.99
CA TYR A 31 4.24 12.49 18.10
C TYR A 31 4.39 14.00 17.93
N ALA A 32 4.40 14.72 19.05
CA ALA A 32 4.46 16.17 19.05
C ALA A 32 5.78 16.59 18.40
N GLY A 33 5.69 17.46 17.38
CA GLY A 33 6.83 18.23 16.90
C GLY A 33 7.25 17.95 15.46
N ALA A 34 6.43 18.44 14.52
CA ALA A 34 6.92 18.81 13.20
C ALA A 34 6.38 20.19 12.78
N GLU A 35 6.44 21.17 13.67
CA GLU A 35 6.54 22.58 13.31
C GLU A 35 7.45 23.30 14.33
N ALA A 36 8.69 23.55 13.92
CA ALA A 36 9.53 24.69 14.30
C ALA A 36 10.99 24.38 13.91
N ASP A 37 11.46 25.05 12.85
CA ASP A 37 12.87 25.39 12.69
C ASP A 37 13.39 26.00 14.00
N THR A 38 14.25 25.29 14.72
CA THR A 38 15.23 25.93 15.62
C THR A 38 16.45 25.02 15.77
N CYS A 39 17.60 25.52 15.31
CA CYS A 39 18.91 24.98 15.63
C CYS A 39 19.13 24.97 17.16
N GLY A 40 19.47 23.82 17.72
CA GLY A 40 19.89 23.69 19.12
C GLY A 40 20.35 22.26 19.45
N SER A 41 21.53 22.13 20.03
CA SER A 41 22.31 20.91 20.35
C SER A 41 21.55 19.79 21.13
N PRO A 42 22.05 18.54 21.14
CA PRO A 42 21.25 17.37 21.51
C PRO A 42 21.05 17.23 23.03
N PRO A 43 19.95 16.60 23.48
CA PRO A 43 19.73 16.35 24.90
C PRO A 43 20.51 15.13 25.37
N SER A 44 21.05 15.24 26.58
CA SER A 44 21.45 14.09 27.39
C SER A 44 20.21 13.59 28.14
N GLY A 45 19.87 12.31 27.97
CA GLY A 45 18.78 11.67 28.71
C GLY A 45 18.12 10.55 27.92
N GLY A 46 18.29 9.31 28.38
CA GLY A 46 17.66 8.13 27.81
C GLY A 46 16.15 8.16 27.98
N GLY A 47 15.45 8.53 26.91
CA GLY A 47 14.04 8.27 26.68
C GLY A 47 13.90 7.71 25.28
N ALA A 48 13.00 6.76 25.05
CA ALA A 48 12.75 6.18 23.74
C ALA A 48 12.39 7.30 22.77
N ALA A 49 13.36 7.70 21.92
CA ALA A 49 13.15 8.69 20.89
C ALA A 49 12.03 8.16 19.98
N GLY A 50 10.91 8.87 19.94
CA GLY A 50 9.82 8.57 19.01
C GLY A 50 10.41 8.44 17.61
N ARG A 51 10.27 7.27 16.99
CA ARG A 51 10.78 7.06 15.63
C ARG A 51 10.02 8.01 14.72
N ARG A 52 10.74 8.94 14.10
CA ARG A 52 10.19 9.76 13.02
C ARG A 52 10.06 8.87 11.78
N HIS A 53 8.84 8.60 11.34
CA HIS A 53 8.60 7.99 10.04
C HIS A 53 9.00 8.98 8.94
N GLY A 54 9.99 8.62 8.11
CA GLY A 54 10.58 9.53 7.13
C GLY A 54 11.30 8.78 6.01
N PRO A 55 11.88 9.52 5.04
CA PRO A 55 12.59 8.93 3.90
C PRO A 55 13.89 8.20 4.30
N ALA A 56 14.32 8.34 5.57
CA ALA A 56 15.45 7.60 6.10
C ALA A 56 15.24 6.08 5.98
N LEU A 57 16.33 5.37 5.73
CA LEU A 57 16.33 3.91 5.68
C LEU A 57 15.96 3.35 7.07
N GLU A 58 14.96 2.48 7.12
CA GLU A 58 14.50 1.87 8.36
C GLU A 58 15.24 0.54 8.58
N GLU A 59 16.39 0.62 9.22
CA GLU A 59 17.23 -0.55 9.51
C GLU A 59 17.07 -1.07 10.94
N TYR A 60 17.15 -2.40 11.07
CA TYR A 60 17.06 -3.12 12.35
C TYR A 60 18.17 -4.17 12.43
N GLY A 61 18.52 -4.56 13.65
CA GLY A 61 19.53 -5.61 13.90
C GLY A 61 20.90 -5.27 13.31
N GLY A 62 21.33 -4.01 13.39
CA GLY A 62 22.62 -3.56 12.88
C GLY A 62 22.71 -3.48 11.35
N GLY A 63 21.60 -3.14 10.67
CA GLY A 63 21.55 -3.04 9.20
C GLY A 63 21.24 -4.35 8.48
N ARG A 64 21.01 -5.44 9.22
CA ARG A 64 20.69 -6.75 8.66
C ARG A 64 19.28 -6.81 8.07
N ILE A 65 18.33 -6.15 8.73
CA ILE A 65 16.92 -6.11 8.30
C ILE A 65 16.64 -4.69 7.83
N VAL A 66 16.14 -4.57 6.60
CA VAL A 66 15.71 -3.31 6.01
C VAL A 66 14.20 -3.38 5.80
N ASP A 67 13.46 -2.46 6.41
CA ASP A 67 12.03 -2.34 6.17
C ASP A 67 11.75 -1.50 4.93
N ILE A 68 11.10 -2.11 3.94
CA ILE A 68 10.73 -1.51 2.67
C ILE A 68 9.21 -1.27 2.59
N THR A 69 8.58 -1.11 3.74
CA THR A 69 7.15 -0.78 3.88
C THR A 69 6.99 0.70 4.20
N HIS A 70 6.07 1.39 3.54
CA HIS A 70 5.69 2.72 3.98
C HIS A 70 4.84 2.63 5.27
N ALA A 71 5.20 3.42 6.27
CA ALA A 71 4.32 3.65 7.41
C ALA A 71 3.00 4.27 6.95
N TYR A 72 1.88 3.72 7.42
CA TYR A 72 0.57 4.32 7.21
C TYR A 72 0.49 5.68 7.90
N ARG A 73 0.29 6.72 7.10
CA ARG A 73 0.13 8.10 7.56
C ARG A 73 -1.12 8.67 6.91
N PRO A 74 -1.92 9.50 7.61
CA PRO A 74 -3.11 10.11 7.01
C PRO A 74 -2.83 10.91 5.73
N SER A 75 -1.61 11.42 5.59
CA SER A 75 -1.16 12.21 4.44
C SER A 75 -0.54 11.42 3.29
N MET A 76 -0.43 10.09 3.38
CA MET A 76 0.12 9.31 2.26
C MET A 76 -0.83 9.37 1.06
N PRO A 77 -0.29 9.32 -0.17
CA PRO A 77 -1.12 9.43 -1.36
C PRO A 77 -2.03 8.20 -1.48
N ALA A 78 -3.28 8.44 -1.89
CA ALA A 78 -4.18 7.40 -2.36
C ALA A 78 -4.24 7.41 -3.90
N PHE A 79 -4.91 6.41 -4.49
CA PHE A 79 -4.94 6.23 -5.94
C PHE A 79 -5.57 7.42 -6.70
N ALA A 80 -6.67 7.98 -6.18
CA ALA A 80 -7.36 9.07 -6.86
C ALA A 80 -6.58 10.40 -6.79
N PRO A 81 -6.59 11.23 -7.86
CA PRO A 81 -5.93 12.53 -7.84
C PRO A 81 -6.40 13.42 -6.69
N GLY A 82 -5.46 13.93 -5.91
CA GLY A 82 -5.76 14.76 -4.74
C GLY A 82 -6.33 13.99 -3.54
N ALA A 83 -6.45 12.67 -3.63
CA ALA A 83 -6.88 11.85 -2.51
C ALA A 83 -5.71 11.48 -1.58
N THR A 84 -6.03 11.47 -0.30
CA THR A 84 -5.19 10.91 0.77
C THR A 84 -5.96 9.78 1.43
N VAL A 85 -5.25 8.92 2.14
CA VAL A 85 -5.87 7.80 2.85
C VAL A 85 -6.73 8.24 4.05
N GLY A 86 -6.46 9.42 4.63
CA GLY A 86 -7.15 9.91 5.82
C GLY A 86 -6.80 9.11 7.09
N PRO A 87 -7.53 9.30 8.22
CA PRO A 87 -7.30 8.50 9.40
C PRO A 87 -7.76 7.05 9.17
N LEU A 88 -6.81 6.11 9.11
CA LEU A 88 -7.08 4.69 8.91
C LEU A 88 -7.36 3.95 10.22
N VAL A 89 -6.75 4.41 11.31
CA VAL A 89 -6.84 3.80 12.63
C VAL A 89 -7.56 4.76 13.57
N ARG A 90 -8.58 4.24 14.27
CA ARG A 90 -9.29 4.95 15.33
C ARG A 90 -9.21 4.17 16.64
N LEU A 91 -8.90 4.84 17.74
CA LEU A 91 -9.07 4.28 19.08
C LEU A 91 -10.57 4.21 19.40
N LYS A 92 -11.11 3.00 19.40
CA LYS A 92 -12.52 2.68 19.63
C LYS A 92 -12.85 2.60 21.12
N ALA A 93 -11.92 2.13 21.94
CA ALA A 93 -12.00 2.16 23.40
C ALA A 93 -10.65 2.58 23.97
N SER A 94 -10.66 3.43 25.01
CA SER A 94 -9.47 3.98 25.65
C SER A 94 -9.47 3.70 27.14
N MET A 95 -8.31 3.31 27.68
CA MET A 95 -8.11 3.21 29.12
C MET A 95 -8.20 4.57 29.82
N GLU A 96 -7.89 5.65 29.11
CA GLU A 96 -8.06 7.02 29.62
C GLU A 96 -9.54 7.36 29.89
N ASP A 97 -10.45 6.77 29.10
CA ASP A 97 -11.90 6.92 29.22
C ASP A 97 -12.53 5.83 30.13
N GLY A 98 -11.70 5.07 30.86
CA GLY A 98 -12.16 4.05 31.82
C GLY A 98 -12.37 2.65 31.24
N SER A 99 -11.97 2.37 29.99
CA SER A 99 -11.91 1.01 29.46
C SER A 99 -10.82 0.18 30.16
N GLU A 100 -10.99 -1.14 30.27
CA GLU A 100 -9.94 -2.03 30.80
C GLU A 100 -8.76 -2.20 29.82
N TYR A 101 -8.94 -1.81 28.56
CA TYR A 101 -7.96 -1.94 27.49
C TYR A 101 -8.11 -0.83 26.44
N ASN A 102 -7.03 -0.57 25.71
CA ASN A 102 -7.05 0.21 24.48
C ASN A 102 -7.44 -0.71 23.31
N LEU A 103 -8.45 -0.32 22.54
CA LEU A 103 -8.90 -1.06 21.36
C LEU A 103 -8.92 -0.13 20.16
N SER A 104 -8.06 -0.40 19.19
CA SER A 104 -8.06 0.32 17.92
C SER A 104 -8.84 -0.44 16.85
N GLU A 105 -9.49 0.30 15.96
CA GLU A 105 -10.16 -0.19 14.75
C GLU A 105 -9.38 0.31 13.53
N LEU A 106 -9.14 -0.57 12.56
CA LEU A 106 -8.50 -0.26 11.28
C LEU A 106 -9.54 -0.37 10.16
N ARG A 107 -9.68 0.67 9.33
CA ARG A 107 -10.54 0.67 8.14
C ARG A 107 -9.80 1.28 6.96
N MET A 108 -9.60 0.49 5.90
CA MET A 108 -8.85 0.89 4.72
C MET A 108 -9.25 0.03 3.51
N GLU A 109 -8.93 0.51 2.30
CA GLU A 109 -8.94 -0.33 1.09
C GLU A 109 -7.70 -1.23 1.09
N CYS A 110 -7.79 -2.43 0.51
CA CYS A 110 -6.72 -3.43 0.53
C CYS A 110 -5.47 -3.01 -0.26
N HIS A 111 -5.63 -2.09 -1.23
CA HIS A 111 -4.58 -1.56 -2.10
C HIS A 111 -3.93 -0.27 -1.56
N MET A 112 -4.14 0.06 -0.28
CA MET A 112 -3.53 1.23 0.33
C MET A 112 -2.14 0.91 0.89
N GLY A 113 -1.17 1.77 0.58
CA GLY A 113 0.21 1.62 1.06
C GLY A 113 0.90 0.42 0.45
N THR A 114 1.95 -0.06 1.11
CA THR A 114 2.66 -1.25 0.62
C THR A 114 1.76 -2.47 0.73
N HIS A 115 1.47 -3.12 -0.40
CA HIS A 115 0.46 -4.18 -0.48
C HIS A 115 0.80 -5.21 -1.55
N VAL A 116 0.05 -6.32 -1.55
CA VAL A 116 0.05 -7.32 -2.64
C VAL A 116 -1.26 -7.27 -3.39
N ASP A 117 -1.19 -7.60 -4.68
CA ASP A 117 -2.35 -7.91 -5.50
C ASP A 117 -2.39 -9.38 -5.86
N ALA A 118 -3.56 -9.98 -5.69
CA ALA A 118 -3.88 -11.30 -6.19
C ALA A 118 -4.49 -11.23 -7.60
N PRO A 119 -4.41 -12.31 -8.40
CA PRO A 119 -4.95 -12.34 -9.76
C PRO A 119 -6.43 -11.96 -9.87
N GLY A 120 -7.22 -12.16 -8.82
CA GLY A 120 -8.61 -11.74 -8.74
C GLY A 120 -8.84 -10.22 -8.84
N HIS A 121 -7.82 -9.38 -8.54
CA HIS A 121 -7.95 -7.92 -8.55
C HIS A 121 -8.43 -7.36 -9.90
N MET A 122 -7.87 -7.88 -11.00
CA MET A 122 -8.15 -7.39 -12.37
C MET A 122 -8.76 -8.45 -13.28
N ASN A 123 -9.19 -9.60 -12.72
CA ASN A 123 -9.80 -10.69 -13.48
C ASN A 123 -10.96 -11.33 -12.71
N GLN A 124 -12.19 -11.08 -13.18
CA GLN A 124 -13.41 -11.59 -12.56
C GLN A 124 -13.48 -13.12 -12.50
N ALA A 125 -12.96 -13.83 -13.50
CA ALA A 125 -12.95 -15.28 -13.51
C ALA A 125 -11.98 -15.83 -12.45
N HIS A 126 -10.84 -15.18 -12.24
CA HIS A 126 -9.91 -15.51 -11.16
C HIS A 126 -10.50 -15.25 -9.78
N PHE A 127 -11.16 -14.09 -9.61
CA PHE A 127 -11.84 -13.77 -8.34
C PHE A 127 -12.93 -14.80 -8.02
N ALA A 128 -13.78 -15.13 -9.00
CA ALA A 128 -14.82 -16.14 -8.84
C ALA A 128 -14.25 -17.56 -8.59
N ALA A 129 -13.03 -17.84 -9.05
CA ALA A 129 -12.33 -19.10 -8.82
C ALA A 129 -11.59 -19.15 -7.47
N GLY A 130 -11.64 -18.07 -6.66
CA GLY A 130 -10.97 -18.00 -5.37
C GLY A 130 -9.46 -17.77 -5.45
N LEU A 131 -8.95 -17.23 -6.57
CA LEU A 131 -7.56 -16.81 -6.71
C LEU A 131 -7.35 -15.44 -6.05
N ASP A 132 -7.53 -15.44 -4.74
CA ASP A 132 -7.46 -14.30 -3.84
C ASP A 132 -6.19 -14.36 -2.97
N VAL A 133 -6.01 -13.39 -2.06
CA VAL A 133 -4.82 -13.33 -1.18
C VAL A 133 -4.64 -14.56 -0.30
N ASP A 134 -5.70 -15.26 0.11
CA ASP A 134 -5.60 -16.46 0.94
C ASP A 134 -4.87 -17.60 0.22
N THR A 135 -4.91 -17.59 -1.11
CA THR A 135 -4.38 -18.67 -1.96
C THR A 135 -3.02 -18.36 -2.59
N LEU A 136 -2.44 -17.18 -2.32
CA LEU A 136 -1.15 -16.79 -2.87
C LEU A 136 -0.03 -17.73 -2.41
N ASP A 137 0.87 -18.05 -3.34
CA ASP A 137 2.02 -18.90 -3.05
C ASP A 137 3.01 -18.18 -2.12
N LEU A 138 3.06 -18.62 -0.87
CA LEU A 138 3.99 -18.09 0.12
C LEU A 138 5.45 -18.35 -0.26
N ASP A 139 5.75 -19.38 -1.05
CA ASP A 139 7.09 -19.54 -1.57
C ASP A 139 7.40 -18.39 -2.51
N VAL A 140 6.52 -17.98 -3.44
CA VAL A 140 6.76 -16.80 -4.30
C VAL A 140 6.94 -15.51 -3.49
N LEU A 141 6.25 -15.35 -2.36
CA LEU A 141 6.35 -14.18 -1.49
C LEU A 141 7.61 -14.14 -0.60
N ASN A 142 8.38 -15.24 -0.53
CA ASN A 142 9.55 -15.36 0.33
C ASN A 142 10.76 -15.96 -0.40
N GLY A 143 11.91 -15.30 -0.32
CA GLY A 143 13.16 -15.88 -0.83
C GLY A 143 14.06 -14.88 -1.56
N PRO A 144 15.05 -15.37 -2.32
CA PRO A 144 15.97 -14.51 -3.04
C PRO A 144 15.22 -13.59 -4.02
N ALA A 145 15.54 -12.31 -3.95
CA ALA A 145 15.02 -11.26 -4.82
C ALA A 145 16.15 -10.32 -5.27
N LEU A 146 16.01 -9.82 -6.49
CA LEU A 146 16.92 -8.84 -7.08
C LEU A 146 16.27 -7.46 -7.06
N LEU A 147 16.91 -6.49 -6.41
CA LEU A 147 16.55 -5.08 -6.53
C LEU A 147 17.34 -4.44 -7.66
N VAL A 148 16.64 -3.90 -8.66
CA VAL A 148 17.22 -3.23 -9.83
C VAL A 148 16.75 -1.78 -9.93
N ASP A 149 17.56 -0.96 -10.59
CA ASP A 149 17.18 0.38 -11.01
C ASP A 149 16.72 0.37 -12.47
N VAL A 150 15.54 0.95 -12.75
CA VAL A 150 15.06 1.11 -14.13
C VAL A 150 15.50 2.45 -14.74
N PRO A 151 15.59 2.58 -16.08
CA PRO A 151 15.90 3.85 -16.72
C PRO A 151 14.95 4.98 -16.28
N ARG A 152 15.50 6.13 -15.88
CA ARG A 152 14.74 7.24 -15.27
C ARG A 152 13.92 8.11 -16.22
N HIS A 153 14.00 7.86 -17.52
CA HIS A 153 13.41 8.71 -18.56
C HIS A 153 12.21 8.08 -19.26
N THR A 154 11.75 6.90 -18.81
CA THR A 154 10.68 6.14 -19.46
C THR A 154 9.87 5.32 -18.45
N ASN A 155 8.67 4.94 -18.85
CA ASN A 155 7.95 3.80 -18.28
C ASN A 155 8.71 2.49 -18.54
N ILE A 156 8.35 1.44 -17.83
CA ILE A 156 8.96 0.11 -17.99
C ILE A 156 8.33 -0.57 -19.22
N THR A 157 8.92 -0.31 -20.38
CA THR A 157 8.56 -0.88 -21.69
C THR A 157 9.25 -2.22 -21.94
N ALA A 158 8.93 -2.90 -23.04
CA ALA A 158 9.64 -4.11 -23.47
C ALA A 158 11.15 -3.85 -23.65
N GLU A 159 11.52 -2.76 -24.31
CA GLU A 159 12.92 -2.33 -24.50
C GLU A 159 13.60 -2.06 -23.15
N SER A 160 12.88 -1.40 -22.23
CA SER A 160 13.40 -1.16 -20.88
C SER A 160 13.70 -2.48 -20.17
N MET A 161 12.75 -3.43 -20.20
CA MET A 161 12.93 -4.75 -19.60
C MET A 161 14.08 -5.54 -20.20
N GLU A 162 14.21 -5.54 -21.53
CA GLU A 162 15.32 -6.19 -22.22
C GLU A 162 16.67 -5.59 -21.81
N SER A 163 16.75 -4.26 -21.70
CA SER A 163 17.98 -3.55 -21.32
C SER A 163 18.47 -3.85 -19.89
N LEU A 164 17.57 -4.28 -19.00
CA LEU A 164 17.93 -4.62 -17.61
C LEU A 164 18.79 -5.89 -17.51
N ASN A 165 18.79 -6.74 -18.55
CA ASN A 165 19.59 -7.97 -18.62
C ASN A 165 19.44 -8.85 -17.35
N ILE A 166 18.22 -8.99 -16.84
CA ILE A 166 17.94 -9.77 -15.62
C ILE A 166 18.33 -11.23 -15.87
N PRO A 167 19.18 -11.84 -15.01
CA PRO A 167 19.60 -13.23 -15.21
C PRO A 167 18.44 -14.22 -15.18
N LYS A 168 18.50 -15.25 -16.03
CA LYS A 168 17.58 -16.40 -15.97
C LYS A 168 17.64 -17.07 -14.60
N GLY A 169 16.50 -17.60 -14.16
CA GLY A 169 16.32 -18.21 -12.83
C GLY A 169 16.01 -17.22 -11.70
N VAL A 170 16.12 -15.91 -11.93
CA VAL A 170 15.64 -14.91 -10.95
C VAL A 170 14.11 -14.92 -10.94
N ARG A 171 13.54 -15.30 -9.78
CA ARG A 171 12.08 -15.42 -9.61
C ARG A 171 11.40 -14.19 -9.01
N ARG A 172 12.14 -13.25 -8.42
CA ARG A 172 11.58 -12.08 -7.72
C ARG A 172 12.42 -10.86 -8.05
N VAL A 173 11.77 -9.80 -8.51
CA VAL A 173 12.46 -8.56 -8.87
C VAL A 173 11.71 -7.39 -8.31
N LEU A 174 12.45 -6.49 -7.65
CA LEU A 174 11.96 -5.20 -7.19
C LEU A 174 12.51 -4.13 -8.14
N PHE A 175 11.62 -3.34 -8.71
CA PHE A 175 11.94 -2.31 -9.68
C PHE A 175 11.89 -0.96 -8.98
N ARG A 176 13.06 -0.38 -8.71
CA ARG A 176 13.14 1.01 -8.25
C ARG A 176 13.16 1.94 -9.45
N THR A 177 12.27 2.92 -9.41
CA THR A 177 11.98 3.84 -10.50
C THR A 177 12.25 5.29 -10.11
N LEU A 178 11.93 6.21 -11.01
CA LEU A 178 11.94 7.65 -10.73
C LEU A 178 10.92 8.03 -9.63
N ASN A 179 9.97 7.16 -9.27
CA ASN A 179 8.97 7.43 -8.24
C ASN A 179 9.61 7.61 -6.86
N THR A 180 10.57 6.74 -6.51
CA THR A 180 11.39 6.87 -5.30
C THR A 180 12.17 8.19 -5.31
N ASP A 181 12.86 8.50 -6.41
CA ASP A 181 13.67 9.73 -6.54
C ASP A 181 12.82 11.00 -6.40
N ARG A 182 11.58 10.97 -6.89
CA ARG A 182 10.58 12.06 -6.77
C ARG A 182 9.87 12.09 -5.41
N GLY A 183 10.14 11.11 -4.54
CA GLY A 183 9.50 10.94 -3.23
C GLY A 183 7.98 10.86 -3.32
N LEU A 184 7.42 10.20 -4.34
CA LEU A 184 5.98 10.30 -4.61
C LEU A 184 5.11 9.78 -3.45
N MET A 185 5.54 8.73 -2.75
CA MET A 185 4.87 8.21 -1.54
C MET A 185 4.94 9.14 -0.32
N TRP A 186 5.73 10.21 -0.39
CA TRP A 186 5.85 11.26 0.62
C TRP A 186 5.03 12.51 0.29
N LYS A 187 4.39 12.56 -0.88
CA LYS A 187 3.51 13.66 -1.28
C LYS A 187 2.09 13.45 -0.77
N ALA A 188 1.38 14.56 -0.54
CA ALA A 188 0.01 14.55 -0.05
C ALA A 188 -1.05 14.17 -1.12
N ALA A 189 -0.67 13.93 -2.37
CA ALA A 189 -1.61 13.59 -3.43
C ALA A 189 -1.00 12.56 -4.37
N GLY A 190 -1.84 11.67 -4.87
CA GLY A 190 -1.50 10.77 -5.99
C GLY A 190 -1.04 11.58 -7.20
N ASP A 191 0.07 11.15 -7.80
CA ASP A 191 0.68 11.77 -8.97
C ASP A 191 0.54 10.79 -10.12
N LEU A 192 -0.34 11.07 -11.09
CA LEU A 192 -0.64 10.17 -12.21
C LEU A 192 0.48 10.07 -13.26
N SER A 193 1.52 10.89 -13.16
CA SER A 193 2.68 10.86 -14.06
C SER A 193 3.81 9.94 -13.55
N TYR A 194 3.45 9.00 -12.68
CA TYR A 194 4.37 8.02 -12.12
C TYR A 194 4.86 7.04 -13.17
N VAL A 195 6.03 6.46 -12.90
CA VAL A 195 6.61 5.40 -13.71
C VAL A 195 5.97 4.07 -13.33
N GLY A 196 5.56 3.31 -14.33
CA GLY A 196 5.09 1.93 -14.16
C GLY A 196 5.29 1.12 -15.43
N PHE A 197 4.88 -0.14 -15.42
CA PHE A 197 4.88 -1.00 -16.59
C PHE A 197 3.88 -0.52 -17.64
N THR A 198 4.30 -0.55 -18.90
CA THR A 198 3.37 -0.52 -20.03
C THR A 198 2.88 -1.93 -20.34
N GLU A 199 1.83 -2.07 -21.16
CA GLU A 199 1.32 -3.38 -21.56
C GLU A 199 2.39 -4.25 -22.21
N ASP A 200 3.22 -3.69 -23.10
CA ASP A 200 4.30 -4.41 -23.77
C ASP A 200 5.44 -4.80 -22.80
N GLY A 201 5.76 -3.95 -21.82
CA GLY A 201 6.75 -4.28 -20.79
C GLY A 201 6.30 -5.43 -19.89
N ALA A 202 5.02 -5.42 -19.48
CA ALA A 202 4.44 -6.51 -18.71
C ALA A 202 4.43 -7.83 -19.50
N LYS A 203 4.00 -7.81 -20.77
CA LYS A 203 4.04 -8.98 -21.65
C LYS A 203 5.46 -9.51 -21.83
N TRP A 204 6.42 -8.61 -22.10
CA TRP A 204 7.81 -9.00 -22.28
C TRP A 204 8.35 -9.73 -21.05
N LEU A 205 8.08 -9.20 -19.83
CA LEU A 205 8.48 -9.83 -18.57
C LEU A 205 7.89 -11.25 -18.47
N VAL A 206 6.59 -11.39 -18.68
CA VAL A 206 5.87 -12.67 -18.59
C VAL A 206 6.42 -13.70 -19.59
N ASP A 207 6.71 -13.27 -20.81
CA ASP A 207 7.07 -14.16 -21.91
C ASP A 207 8.57 -14.54 -21.93
N ASN A 208 9.45 -13.69 -21.36
CA ASN A 208 10.90 -13.82 -21.55
C ASN A 208 11.69 -14.10 -20.26
N THR A 209 11.03 -14.14 -19.09
CA THR A 209 11.70 -14.29 -17.79
C THR A 209 11.08 -15.38 -16.92
N ASP A 210 11.81 -15.79 -15.87
CA ASP A 210 11.32 -16.72 -14.85
C ASP A 210 10.69 -15.99 -13.63
N ILE A 211 10.42 -14.69 -13.77
CA ILE A 211 9.94 -13.82 -12.69
C ILE A 211 8.50 -14.19 -12.32
N LYS A 212 8.26 -14.32 -11.02
CA LYS A 212 6.96 -14.64 -10.40
C LYS A 212 6.54 -13.62 -9.34
N LEU A 213 7.45 -12.79 -8.84
CA LEU A 213 7.12 -11.62 -8.03
C LEU A 213 7.66 -10.35 -8.69
N VAL A 214 6.77 -9.38 -8.90
CA VAL A 214 7.09 -8.06 -9.47
C VAL A 214 6.80 -7.01 -8.40
N GLY A 215 7.84 -6.41 -7.85
CA GLY A 215 7.72 -5.33 -6.86
C GLY A 215 7.94 -3.97 -7.50
N ILE A 216 7.09 -2.98 -7.21
CA ILE A 216 7.28 -1.59 -7.65
C ILE A 216 7.22 -0.60 -6.49
N ASP A 217 7.80 0.58 -6.68
CA ASP A 217 7.95 1.62 -5.66
C ASP A 217 6.85 2.71 -5.67
N TYR A 218 5.67 2.41 -6.22
CA TYR A 218 4.52 3.32 -6.17
C TYR A 218 3.18 2.59 -6.19
N ILE A 219 2.08 3.34 -6.06
CA ILE A 219 0.69 2.88 -5.84
C ILE A 219 0.10 1.94 -6.92
N SER A 220 0.83 1.67 -8.00
CA SER A 220 0.45 0.75 -9.07
C SER A 220 1.69 0.29 -9.81
N VAL A 221 1.76 -1.01 -10.11
CA VAL A 221 2.79 -1.63 -10.95
C VAL A 221 2.67 -1.20 -12.39
N ALA A 222 1.46 -0.91 -12.85
CA ALA A 222 1.19 -0.43 -14.19
C ALA A 222 1.27 1.10 -14.26
N SER A 223 1.80 1.65 -15.35
CA SER A 223 1.72 3.09 -15.61
C SER A 223 0.26 3.50 -15.80
N PHE A 224 -0.08 4.75 -15.48
CA PHE A 224 -1.48 5.19 -15.46
C PHE A 224 -2.23 4.93 -16.78
N ASP A 225 -1.60 5.21 -17.92
CA ASP A 225 -2.20 5.00 -19.25
C ASP A 225 -2.37 3.50 -19.60
N ASN A 226 -1.67 2.61 -18.90
CA ASN A 226 -1.70 1.15 -19.10
C ASN A 226 -2.24 0.42 -17.87
N LEU A 227 -2.94 1.13 -16.97
CA LEU A 227 -3.33 0.62 -15.66
C LEU A 227 -3.98 -0.76 -15.78
N ILE A 228 -5.01 -0.90 -16.62
CA ILE A 228 -5.72 -2.17 -16.78
C ILE A 228 -4.93 -3.16 -17.65
N SER A 229 -4.38 -2.70 -18.78
CA SER A 229 -3.79 -3.59 -19.77
C SER A 229 -2.52 -4.29 -19.27
N ALA A 230 -1.67 -3.61 -18.49
CA ALA A 230 -0.47 -4.20 -17.91
C ALA A 230 -0.80 -5.18 -16.76
N HIS A 231 -1.75 -4.85 -15.87
CA HIS A 231 -2.21 -5.81 -14.84
C HIS A 231 -2.80 -7.07 -15.48
N VAL A 232 -3.66 -6.92 -16.48
CA VAL A 232 -4.21 -8.06 -17.22
C VAL A 232 -3.11 -8.88 -17.89
N ALA A 233 -2.08 -8.24 -18.44
CA ALA A 233 -0.94 -8.94 -19.01
C ALA A 233 -0.17 -9.78 -17.97
N PHE A 234 0.11 -9.24 -16.78
CA PHE A 234 0.72 -10.00 -15.68
C PHE A 234 -0.15 -11.18 -15.26
N PHE A 235 -1.43 -10.92 -14.96
CA PHE A 235 -2.33 -11.93 -14.42
C PHE A 235 -2.82 -12.95 -15.44
N LYS A 236 -2.44 -12.88 -16.72
CA LYS A 236 -2.54 -14.05 -17.61
C LYS A 236 -1.82 -15.27 -17.03
N ASN A 237 -0.76 -15.03 -16.25
CA ASN A 237 -0.11 -16.04 -15.44
C ASN A 237 -0.53 -15.86 -13.98
N ALA A 238 -1.39 -16.73 -13.48
CA ALA A 238 -1.89 -16.66 -12.10
C ALA A 238 -0.79 -16.89 -11.04
N ASP A 239 0.40 -17.39 -11.43
CA ASP A 239 1.54 -17.54 -10.53
C ASP A 239 2.30 -16.23 -10.27
N ILE A 240 1.97 -15.16 -11.02
CA ILE A 240 2.61 -13.85 -10.83
C ILE A 240 1.90 -13.08 -9.73
N ILE A 241 2.70 -12.62 -8.77
CA ILE A 241 2.25 -11.81 -7.64
C ILE A 241 2.86 -10.41 -7.78
N LEU A 242 2.01 -9.39 -7.66
CA LEU A 242 2.40 -8.00 -7.75
C LEU A 242 2.51 -7.44 -6.32
N VAL A 243 3.59 -6.71 -6.07
CA VAL A 243 3.82 -6.01 -4.79
C VAL A 243 3.99 -4.54 -5.11
N GLU A 244 3.14 -3.70 -4.54
CA GLU A 244 3.09 -2.29 -4.89
C GLU A 244 3.45 -1.39 -3.71
N ALA A 245 3.77 -0.14 -4.04
CA ALA A 245 4.16 0.91 -3.11
C ALA A 245 5.26 0.49 -2.13
N LEU A 246 6.34 -0.11 -2.63
CA LEU A 246 7.54 -0.42 -1.86
C LEU A 246 8.33 0.86 -1.53
N LYS A 247 8.82 0.94 -0.28
CA LYS A 247 9.72 2.00 0.17
C LYS A 247 11.17 1.63 -0.16
N LEU A 248 11.64 2.01 -1.35
CA LEU A 248 12.99 1.67 -1.83
C LEU A 248 14.02 2.81 -1.71
N ASP A 249 13.65 3.89 -0.99
CA ASP A 249 14.54 5.00 -0.62
C ASP A 249 15.81 4.49 0.07
N ASN A 250 16.99 4.89 -0.43
CA ASN A 250 18.30 4.60 0.18
C ASN A 250 18.65 3.10 0.33
N VAL A 251 17.98 2.19 -0.40
CA VAL A 251 18.34 0.77 -0.46
C VAL A 251 19.34 0.54 -1.60
N ASN A 252 20.47 -0.15 -1.37
CA ASN A 252 21.38 -0.46 -2.49
C ASN A 252 20.76 -1.51 -3.43
N THR A 253 21.08 -1.45 -4.72
CA THR A 253 20.69 -2.52 -5.65
C THR A 253 21.48 -3.79 -5.34
N GLY A 254 20.90 -4.96 -5.70
CA GLY A 254 21.53 -6.25 -5.46
C GLY A 254 20.56 -7.34 -5.00
N LEU A 255 21.15 -8.45 -4.55
CA LEU A 255 20.40 -9.61 -4.06
C LEU A 255 20.10 -9.48 -2.57
N TYR A 256 18.87 -9.82 -2.22
CA TYR A 256 18.35 -9.83 -0.86
C TYR A 256 17.48 -11.06 -0.63
N MET A 257 17.31 -11.43 0.64
CA MET A 257 16.21 -12.31 1.04
C MET A 257 14.97 -11.44 1.29
N LEU A 258 13.98 -11.56 0.42
CA LEU A 258 12.71 -10.86 0.48
C LEU A 258 11.71 -11.63 1.34
N HIS A 259 10.94 -10.90 2.14
CA HIS A 259 9.78 -11.41 2.84
C HIS A 259 8.64 -10.40 2.73
N CYS A 260 7.62 -10.72 1.93
CA CYS A 260 6.42 -9.91 1.77
C CYS A 260 5.21 -10.73 2.28
N LEU A 261 4.78 -10.50 3.52
CA LEU A 261 3.75 -11.33 4.14
C LEU A 261 2.40 -10.58 4.22
N PRO A 262 1.39 -10.97 3.42
CA PRO A 262 0.06 -10.39 3.51
C PRO A 262 -0.72 -10.88 4.73
N LEU A 263 -1.73 -10.11 5.10
CA LEU A 263 -2.78 -10.61 5.96
C LEU A 263 -3.53 -11.72 5.23
N ARG A 264 -3.92 -12.75 5.98
CA ARG A 264 -4.67 -13.87 5.44
C ARG A 264 -6.16 -13.51 5.32
N LEU A 265 -6.52 -12.80 4.25
CA LEU A 265 -7.86 -12.27 4.01
C LEU A 265 -8.60 -13.11 2.96
N VAL A 266 -9.57 -13.92 3.42
CA VAL A 266 -10.39 -14.76 2.54
C VAL A 266 -11.33 -13.89 1.69
N GLY A 267 -11.34 -14.11 0.38
CA GLY A 267 -12.16 -13.37 -0.58
C GLY A 267 -11.64 -11.97 -0.93
N SER A 268 -10.39 -11.66 -0.61
CA SER A 268 -9.78 -10.35 -0.84
C SER A 268 -8.84 -10.36 -2.05
N GLU A 269 -9.01 -9.41 -2.96
CA GLU A 269 -8.19 -9.22 -4.16
C GLU A 269 -6.75 -8.74 -3.89
N GLY A 270 -6.49 -8.25 -2.69
CA GLY A 270 -5.26 -7.65 -2.26
C GLY A 270 -5.20 -7.60 -0.75
N SER A 271 -4.03 -7.21 -0.23
CA SER A 271 -3.82 -7.06 1.21
C SER A 271 -2.68 -6.11 1.48
N PRO A 272 -2.80 -5.24 2.50
CA PRO A 272 -1.64 -4.54 3.04
C PRO A 272 -0.63 -5.57 3.56
N ILE A 273 0.65 -5.26 3.41
CA ILE A 273 1.74 -6.15 3.82
C ILE A 273 2.77 -5.39 4.64
N ARG A 274 3.52 -6.14 5.45
CA ARG A 274 4.85 -5.70 5.87
C ARG A 274 5.86 -6.44 5.00
N CYS A 275 6.61 -5.69 4.20
CA CYS A 275 7.67 -6.24 3.38
C CYS A 275 9.06 -5.78 3.84
N ILE A 276 9.97 -6.75 3.98
CA ILE A 276 11.33 -6.53 4.46
C ILE A 276 12.36 -7.21 3.57
N LEU A 277 13.57 -6.68 3.59
CA LEU A 277 14.77 -7.30 3.03
C LEU A 277 15.71 -7.73 4.15
N ILE A 278 16.32 -8.90 3.99
CA ILE A 278 17.40 -9.39 4.83
C ILE A 278 18.66 -9.52 3.96
N LYS A 279 19.76 -8.93 4.45
CA LYS A 279 21.11 -9.03 3.86
C LYS A 279 21.77 -10.37 4.20
#